data_AF-A0A8T7GLR9-F1
#
_entry.id   AF-A0A8T7GLR9-F1
#
_cell.length_a   1.000
_cell.length_b   1.000
_cell.length_c   1.000
_cell.angle_alpha   90.00
_cell.angle_beta   90.00
_cell.angle_gamma   90.00
#
_symmetry.space_group_name_H-M   'P 1'
#
loop_
_entity.id
_entity.type
_entity.pdbx_description
1 polymer ?
#
loop_
_entity_poly.entity_id
_entity_poly.type
_entity_poly.pdbx_seq_one_letter_code
_entity_poly.pdbx_strand_id
1 'polypeptide(L)'
;MSAEAAKAEPRMFLAALGELEAQAERAGETLRLLERLELLVAGVEAAAQSGAVDVSRHRARAERLLEALSADDFEAALEEAATLCREVVAEYARRRLGASVEAGGCPHPDTVKAVEAMLRAAGPMEPLVRAALAAGADTVEKLVSNAGLLARSWGRLSQSLSRIHRSLARLEKSVGLDRGKMTAWLAARLSEAASAADALALLEAAEKLLYTASAVASETAERLVEATEAQRRCGAWRARLPCRLLDRAAAALAAARSELEALDRASSLEEAEARVRAAEARLRDARRSLEALRRLYKAFTGRPGDGGLEALVEPLLEQLHRHAVTMEEEQVLEILVDRGTVDVMELHESNPRLSRAALRLCTRRIAHCTVSL
;
A
#
# COMPACT_ATOMS: atom_id res chain seq x y z
N MET A 1 57.02 51.14 -58.28
CA MET A 1 56.42 50.27 -57.25
C MET A 1 55.03 49.89 -57.72
N SER A 2 54.82 48.60 -58.01
CA SER A 2 53.74 48.09 -58.87
C SER A 2 52.37 48.10 -58.18
N ALA A 3 51.33 48.48 -58.93
CA ALA A 3 49.92 48.49 -58.51
C ALA A 3 49.35 47.08 -58.21
N GLU A 4 50.13 46.02 -58.43
CA GLU A 4 49.79 44.65 -58.02
C GLU A 4 50.01 44.37 -56.53
N ALA A 5 50.92 45.09 -55.85
CA ALA A 5 51.17 44.88 -54.42
C ALA A 5 50.00 45.37 -53.54
N ALA A 6 49.26 46.40 -53.98
CA ALA A 6 48.13 46.98 -53.23
C ALA A 6 46.82 46.18 -53.36
N LYS A 7 46.73 45.19 -54.26
CA LYS A 7 45.57 44.29 -54.39
C LYS A 7 45.75 42.95 -53.66
N ALA A 8 46.96 42.64 -53.19
CA ALA A 8 47.28 41.39 -52.50
C ALA A 8 46.96 41.44 -50.99
N GLU A 9 47.16 42.59 -50.34
CA GLU A 9 46.94 42.76 -48.90
C GLU A 9 45.48 42.54 -48.44
N PRO A 10 44.44 43.05 -49.12
CA PRO A 10 43.05 42.83 -48.69
C PRO A 10 42.61 41.37 -48.86
N ARG A 11 43.18 40.65 -49.83
CA ARG A 11 42.85 39.23 -50.08
C ARG A 11 43.47 38.30 -49.04
N MET A 12 44.69 38.59 -48.58
CA MET A 12 45.30 37.85 -47.47
C MET A 12 44.55 38.10 -46.15
N PHE A 13 44.09 39.34 -45.91
CA PHE A 13 43.34 39.67 -44.70
C PHE A 13 41.97 38.98 -44.65
N LEU A 14 41.24 38.93 -45.78
CA LEU A 14 39.97 38.19 -45.88
C LEU A 14 40.15 36.67 -45.77
N ALA A 15 41.25 36.12 -46.30
CA ALA A 15 41.59 34.70 -46.14
C ALA A 15 41.92 34.36 -44.67
N ALA A 16 42.70 35.20 -43.99
CA ALA A 16 43.03 35.04 -42.58
C ALA A 16 41.79 35.18 -41.66
N LEU A 17 40.85 36.07 -42.00
CA LEU A 17 39.57 36.19 -41.31
C LEU A 17 38.70 34.93 -41.49
N GLY A 18 38.62 34.39 -42.71
CA GLY A 18 37.89 33.14 -42.96
C GLY A 18 38.51 31.93 -42.23
N GLU A 19 39.84 31.88 -42.12
CA GLU A 19 40.52 30.85 -41.31
C GLU A 19 40.24 30.99 -39.81
N LEU A 20 40.19 32.22 -39.29
CA LEU A 20 39.84 32.50 -37.88
C LEU A 20 38.38 32.18 -37.57
N GLU A 21 37.43 32.49 -38.46
CA GLU A 21 36.02 32.12 -38.32
C GLU A 21 35.85 30.60 -38.32
N ALA A 22 36.50 29.90 -39.25
CA ALA A 22 36.50 28.44 -39.30
C ALA A 22 37.19 27.79 -38.08
N GLN A 23 38.19 28.45 -37.48
CA GLN A 23 38.79 28.00 -36.22
C GLN A 23 37.88 28.23 -35.02
N ALA A 24 37.18 29.37 -34.96
CA ALA A 24 36.23 29.68 -33.91
C ALA A 24 35.01 28.75 -33.95
N GLU A 25 34.51 28.41 -35.13
CA GLU A 25 33.41 27.44 -35.32
C GLU A 25 33.84 26.04 -34.85
N ARG A 26 35.02 25.57 -35.26
CA ARG A 26 35.60 24.29 -34.80
C ARG A 26 35.83 24.25 -33.30
N ALA A 27 36.31 25.34 -32.71
CA ALA A 27 36.48 25.45 -31.26
C ALA A 27 35.13 25.41 -30.52
N GLY A 28 34.11 26.09 -31.06
CA GLY A 28 32.75 26.06 -30.52
C GLY A 28 32.11 24.68 -30.59
N GLU A 29 32.32 23.94 -31.68
CA GLU A 29 31.88 22.54 -31.81
C GLU A 29 32.59 21.64 -30.80
N THR A 30 33.92 21.74 -30.71
CA THR A 30 34.73 20.96 -29.75
C THR A 30 34.27 21.18 -28.31
N LEU A 31 33.97 22.43 -27.92
CA LEU A 31 33.48 22.76 -26.59
C LEU A 31 32.14 22.06 -26.29
N ARG A 32 31.20 22.05 -27.25
CA ARG A 32 29.91 21.34 -27.10
C ARG A 32 30.09 19.83 -26.98
N LEU A 33 31.07 19.25 -27.71
CA LEU A 33 31.37 17.82 -27.62
C LEU A 33 31.94 17.47 -26.23
N LEU A 34 32.84 18.29 -25.69
CA LEU A 34 33.41 18.12 -24.35
C LEU A 34 32.35 18.24 -23.25
N GLU A 35 31.49 19.26 -23.29
CA GLU A 35 30.38 19.41 -22.33
C GLU A 35 29.47 18.17 -22.32
N ARG A 36 29.18 17.62 -23.50
CA ARG A 36 28.35 16.42 -23.64
C ARG A 36 29.05 15.17 -23.10
N LEU A 37 30.36 15.06 -23.30
CA LEU A 37 31.19 13.98 -22.76
C LEU A 37 31.23 14.01 -21.23
N GLU A 38 31.45 15.18 -20.63
CA GLU A 38 31.47 15.36 -19.17
C GLU A 38 30.15 14.90 -18.53
N LEU A 39 29.02 15.25 -19.15
CA LEU A 39 27.69 14.82 -18.69
C LEU A 39 27.52 13.29 -18.72
N LEU A 40 28.01 12.63 -19.79
CA LEU A 40 27.94 11.17 -19.92
C LEU A 40 28.80 10.47 -18.85
N VAL A 41 30.03 10.96 -18.65
CA VAL A 41 30.96 10.40 -17.66
C VAL A 41 30.40 10.57 -16.25
N ALA A 42 29.91 11.77 -15.90
CA ALA A 42 29.30 12.02 -14.60
C ALA A 42 28.06 11.13 -14.36
N GLY A 43 27.32 10.76 -15.41
CA GLY A 43 26.17 9.86 -15.32
C GLY A 43 26.59 8.42 -14.99
N VAL A 44 27.66 7.95 -15.66
CA VAL A 44 28.28 6.65 -15.39
C VAL A 44 28.84 6.59 -13.97
N GLU A 45 29.54 7.64 -13.53
CA GLU A 45 30.09 7.72 -12.18
C GLU A 45 29.00 7.67 -11.11
N ALA A 46 27.91 8.43 -11.29
CA ALA A 46 26.79 8.43 -10.36
C ALA A 46 26.15 7.02 -10.26
N ALA A 47 25.99 6.33 -11.39
CA ALA A 47 25.47 4.97 -11.41
C ALA A 47 26.45 3.97 -10.77
N ALA A 48 27.75 4.09 -11.02
CA ALA A 48 28.78 3.24 -10.43
C ALA A 48 28.86 3.41 -8.90
N GLN A 49 28.78 4.65 -8.41
CA GLN A 49 28.81 4.98 -6.97
C GLN A 49 27.61 4.41 -6.19
N SER A 50 26.52 4.02 -6.88
CA SER A 50 25.40 3.32 -6.22
C SER A 50 25.77 1.92 -5.71
N GLY A 51 26.88 1.34 -6.20
CA GLY A 51 27.29 -0.05 -5.91
C GLY A 51 26.47 -1.11 -6.65
N ALA A 52 25.50 -0.71 -7.49
CA ALA A 52 24.68 -1.64 -8.27
C ALA A 52 25.34 -2.11 -9.58
N VAL A 53 26.37 -1.41 -10.07
CA VAL A 53 27.00 -1.67 -11.37
C VAL A 53 28.35 -2.37 -11.18
N ASP A 54 28.61 -3.44 -11.92
CA ASP A 54 29.94 -4.06 -11.98
C ASP A 54 30.86 -3.30 -12.93
N VAL A 55 31.65 -2.38 -12.38
CA VAL A 55 32.58 -1.52 -13.13
C VAL A 55 33.60 -2.35 -13.93
N SER A 56 33.96 -3.56 -13.47
CA SER A 56 34.95 -4.40 -14.15
C SER A 56 34.48 -4.87 -15.54
N ARG A 57 33.16 -5.06 -15.69
CA ARG A 57 32.53 -5.48 -16.94
C ARG A 57 32.62 -4.44 -18.04
N HIS A 58 32.72 -3.17 -17.66
CA HIS A 58 32.77 -2.04 -18.59
C HIS A 58 34.20 -1.52 -18.84
N ARG A 59 35.22 -2.15 -18.25
CA ARG A 59 36.62 -1.73 -18.32
C ARG A 59 37.14 -1.58 -19.75
N ALA A 60 36.91 -2.58 -20.60
CA ALA A 60 37.40 -2.56 -21.98
C ALA A 60 36.79 -1.40 -22.81
N ARG A 61 35.55 -0.99 -22.49
CA ARG A 61 34.89 0.16 -23.13
C ARG A 61 35.44 1.48 -22.59
N ALA A 62 35.71 1.55 -21.29
CA ALA A 62 36.37 2.71 -20.67
C ALA A 62 37.81 2.91 -21.21
N GLU A 63 38.55 1.82 -21.45
CA GLU A 63 39.89 1.88 -22.06
C GLU A 63 39.82 2.46 -23.50
N ARG A 64 38.88 2.00 -24.33
CA ARG A 64 38.67 2.57 -25.69
C ARG A 64 38.27 4.04 -25.68
N LEU A 65 37.46 4.45 -24.70
CA LEU A 65 37.12 5.87 -24.51
C LEU A 65 38.38 6.71 -24.21
N LEU A 66 39.25 6.23 -23.33
CA LEU A 66 40.51 6.90 -23.02
C LEU A 66 41.45 6.96 -24.23
N GLU A 67 41.51 5.91 -25.03
CA GLU A 67 42.27 5.88 -26.28
C GLU A 67 41.75 6.94 -27.28
N ALA A 68 40.44 7.02 -27.50
CA ALA A 68 39.84 8.02 -28.38
C ALA A 68 40.10 9.46 -27.90
N LEU A 69 40.01 9.71 -26.59
CA LEU A 69 40.33 11.01 -26.00
C LEU A 69 41.82 11.36 -26.17
N SER A 70 42.71 10.38 -26.07
CA SER A 70 44.15 10.59 -26.28
C SER A 70 44.52 10.87 -27.73
N ALA A 71 43.65 10.50 -28.67
CA ALA A 71 43.80 10.72 -30.09
C ALA A 71 43.13 12.02 -30.59
N ASP A 72 42.57 12.83 -29.68
CA ASP A 72 41.73 14.00 -29.99
C ASP A 72 40.53 13.68 -30.92
N ASP A 73 40.09 12.42 -30.94
CA ASP A 73 38.92 11.95 -31.70
C ASP A 73 37.66 12.05 -30.82
N PHE A 74 37.15 13.28 -30.68
CA PHE A 74 36.01 13.58 -29.82
C PHE A 74 34.70 12.93 -30.29
N GLU A 75 34.55 12.69 -31.60
CA GLU A 75 33.38 11.98 -32.13
C GLU A 75 33.38 10.52 -31.71
N ALA A 76 34.51 9.81 -31.88
CA ALA A 76 34.67 8.44 -31.41
C ALA A 76 34.54 8.35 -29.88
N ALA A 77 35.13 9.30 -29.15
CA ALA A 77 35.01 9.36 -27.69
C ALA A 77 33.55 9.51 -27.25
N LEU A 78 32.76 10.36 -27.92
CA LEU A 78 31.33 10.52 -27.62
C LEU A 78 30.52 9.25 -27.92
N GLU A 79 30.81 8.55 -29.01
CA GLU A 79 30.13 7.30 -29.34
C GLU A 79 30.42 6.19 -28.31
N GLU A 80 31.69 6.04 -27.93
CA GLU A 80 32.12 5.10 -26.89
C GLU A 80 31.50 5.47 -25.53
N ALA A 81 31.51 6.74 -25.13
CA ALA A 81 30.91 7.23 -23.90
C ALA A 81 29.39 7.04 -23.86
N ALA A 82 28.69 7.32 -24.97
CA ALA A 82 27.25 7.12 -25.07
C ALA A 82 26.88 5.63 -24.96
N THR A 83 27.68 4.75 -25.59
CA THR A 83 27.49 3.31 -25.48
C THR A 83 27.74 2.82 -24.06
N LEU A 84 28.84 3.25 -23.45
CA LEU A 84 29.18 2.94 -22.07
C LEU A 84 28.07 3.37 -21.11
N CYS A 85 27.55 4.59 -21.26
CA CYS A 85 26.45 5.04 -20.42
C CYS A 85 25.19 4.18 -20.59
N ARG A 86 24.80 3.86 -21.83
CA ARG A 86 23.63 2.99 -22.09
C ARG A 86 23.75 1.64 -21.39
N GLU A 87 24.92 1.00 -21.47
CA GLU A 87 25.16 -0.29 -20.81
C GLU A 87 25.11 -0.18 -19.28
N VAL A 88 25.79 0.82 -18.72
CA VAL A 88 25.84 1.08 -17.28
C VAL A 88 24.46 1.38 -16.71
N VAL A 89 23.66 2.19 -17.41
CA VAL A 89 22.31 2.57 -16.99
C VAL A 89 21.35 1.39 -17.10
N ALA A 90 21.45 0.59 -18.15
CA ALA A 90 20.65 -0.62 -18.29
C ALA A 90 20.99 -1.65 -17.18
N GLU A 91 22.27 -1.79 -16.83
CA GLU A 91 22.69 -2.62 -15.70
C GLU A 91 22.20 -2.06 -14.36
N TYR A 92 22.32 -0.75 -14.15
CA TYR A 92 21.78 -0.06 -12.98
C TYR A 92 20.26 -0.28 -12.86
N ALA A 93 19.48 -0.03 -13.91
CA ALA A 93 18.03 -0.23 -13.90
C ALA A 93 17.66 -1.69 -13.59
N ARG A 94 18.39 -2.65 -14.16
CA ARG A 94 18.14 -4.08 -13.91
C ARG A 94 18.46 -4.48 -12.47
N ARG A 95 19.63 -4.12 -11.96
CA ARG A 95 20.11 -4.56 -10.65
C ARG A 95 19.50 -3.76 -9.50
N ARG A 96 19.44 -2.45 -9.66
CA ARG A 96 18.93 -1.54 -8.63
C ARG A 96 17.42 -1.49 -8.62
N LEU A 97 16.80 -1.40 -9.79
CA LEU A 97 15.36 -1.16 -9.93
C LEU A 97 14.56 -2.42 -10.28
N GLY A 98 15.22 -3.50 -10.71
CA GLY A 98 14.53 -4.71 -11.18
C GLY A 98 13.88 -4.53 -12.56
N ALA A 99 14.19 -3.44 -13.27
CA ALA A 99 13.58 -3.08 -14.55
C ALA A 99 14.50 -3.49 -15.72
N SER A 100 13.93 -4.17 -16.72
CA SER A 100 14.63 -4.42 -17.98
C SER A 100 14.25 -3.31 -18.97
N VAL A 101 15.16 -2.35 -19.15
CA VAL A 101 14.95 -1.21 -20.04
C VAL A 101 15.82 -1.28 -21.28
N GLU A 102 15.25 -0.89 -22.41
CA GLU A 102 16.00 -0.53 -23.61
C GLU A 102 16.64 0.85 -23.40
N ALA A 103 17.93 0.93 -23.69
CA ALA A 103 18.70 2.15 -23.49
C ALA A 103 18.57 3.06 -24.72
N GLY A 104 17.65 4.02 -24.69
CA GLY A 104 17.53 5.06 -25.72
C GLY A 104 18.54 6.21 -25.53
N GLY A 105 18.95 6.47 -24.29
CA GLY A 105 19.83 7.59 -23.94
C GLY A 105 20.44 7.49 -22.54
N CYS A 106 21.29 8.46 -22.22
CA CYS A 106 21.95 8.57 -20.92
C CYS A 106 21.16 9.55 -20.03
N PRO A 107 20.75 9.17 -18.81
CA PRO A 107 20.09 10.07 -17.90
C PRO A 107 21.08 11.10 -17.36
N HIS A 108 20.57 12.28 -17.00
CA HIS A 108 21.39 13.29 -16.32
C HIS A 108 21.90 12.72 -14.97
N PRO A 109 23.15 13.03 -14.55
CA PRO A 109 23.71 12.52 -13.28
C PRO A 109 22.82 12.82 -12.07
N ASP A 110 22.18 13.99 -12.05
CA ASP A 110 21.28 14.39 -10.97
C ASP A 110 20.00 13.55 -10.91
N THR A 111 19.56 12.96 -12.03
CA THR A 111 18.44 12.02 -12.02
C THR A 111 18.83 10.76 -11.26
N VAL A 112 20.02 10.21 -11.50
CA VAL A 112 20.51 9.02 -10.78
C VAL A 112 20.66 9.33 -9.28
N LYS A 113 21.25 10.48 -8.94
CA LYS A 113 21.38 10.94 -7.54
C LYS A 113 20.00 11.11 -6.87
N ALA A 114 19.03 11.70 -7.57
CA ALA A 114 17.68 11.88 -7.05
C ALA A 114 16.97 10.54 -6.82
N VAL A 115 17.11 9.57 -7.73
CA VAL A 115 16.59 8.22 -7.55
C VAL A 115 17.17 7.57 -6.30
N GLU A 116 18.49 7.58 -6.13
CA GLU A 116 19.13 7.00 -4.94
C GLU A 116 18.74 7.71 -3.65
N ALA A 117 18.60 9.04 -3.69
CA ALA A 117 18.11 9.81 -2.54
C ALA A 117 16.68 9.40 -2.15
N MET A 118 15.78 9.21 -3.13
CA MET A 118 14.42 8.73 -2.88
C MET A 118 14.42 7.30 -2.32
N LEU A 119 15.20 6.38 -2.90
CA LEU A 119 15.30 5.00 -2.42
C LEU A 119 15.80 4.95 -0.97
N ARG A 120 16.87 5.69 -0.66
CA ARG A 120 17.41 5.79 0.69
C ARG A 120 16.40 6.41 1.67
N ALA A 121 15.72 7.47 1.27
CA ALA A 121 14.74 8.16 2.11
C ALA A 121 13.46 7.33 2.35
N ALA A 122 13.14 6.38 1.46
CA ALA A 122 12.02 5.44 1.65
C ALA A 122 12.28 4.42 2.76
N GLY A 123 13.55 4.14 3.07
CA GLY A 123 13.97 3.22 4.12
C GLY A 123 13.32 1.83 3.96
N PRO A 124 12.55 1.33 4.95
CA PRO A 124 11.93 0.01 4.85
C PRO A 124 10.87 -0.11 3.74
N MET A 125 10.40 1.02 3.20
CA MET A 125 9.44 1.06 2.10
C MET A 125 10.12 1.25 0.73
N GLU A 126 11.45 1.18 0.65
CA GLU A 126 12.22 1.21 -0.59
C GLU A 126 11.66 0.29 -1.69
N PRO A 127 11.22 -0.96 -1.41
CA PRO A 127 10.67 -1.82 -2.46
C PRO A 127 9.47 -1.23 -3.21
N LEU A 128 8.66 -0.41 -2.54
CA LEU A 128 7.49 0.24 -3.14
C LEU A 128 7.90 1.38 -4.07
N VAL A 129 8.87 2.20 -3.65
CA VAL A 129 9.43 3.29 -4.48
C VAL A 129 10.14 2.71 -5.70
N ARG A 130 10.91 1.65 -5.50
CA ARG A 130 11.58 0.92 -6.57
C ARG A 130 10.59 0.40 -7.61
N ALA A 131 9.52 -0.27 -7.16
CA ALA A 131 8.48 -0.77 -8.04
C ALA A 131 7.76 0.36 -8.81
N ALA A 132 7.44 1.46 -8.13
CA ALA A 132 6.80 2.62 -8.76
C ALA A 132 7.72 3.32 -9.79
N LEU A 133 9.04 3.32 -9.58
CA LEU A 133 10.01 3.80 -10.59
C LEU A 133 10.03 2.91 -11.83
N ALA A 134 9.92 1.59 -11.64
CA ALA A 134 9.93 0.60 -12.71
C ALA A 134 8.60 0.46 -13.46
N ALA A 135 7.50 0.96 -12.90
CA ALA A 135 6.16 0.84 -13.47
C ALA A 135 6.07 1.35 -14.92
N GLY A 136 5.75 0.44 -15.84
CA GLY A 136 5.63 0.72 -17.28
C GLY A 136 6.93 1.17 -17.96
N ALA A 137 8.07 1.09 -17.28
CA ALA A 137 9.36 1.52 -17.83
C ALA A 137 10.01 0.40 -18.64
N ASP A 138 9.82 0.46 -19.96
CA ASP A 138 10.52 -0.35 -20.96
C ASP A 138 11.73 0.41 -21.57
N THR A 139 11.84 1.72 -21.36
CA THR A 139 13.01 2.52 -21.77
C THR A 139 13.56 3.38 -20.64
N VAL A 140 14.82 3.82 -20.80
CA VAL A 140 15.48 4.74 -19.86
C VAL A 140 14.75 6.07 -19.76
N GLU A 141 14.20 6.60 -20.86
CA GLU A 141 13.47 7.87 -20.88
C GLU A 141 12.21 7.81 -20.02
N LYS A 142 11.47 6.68 -20.08
CA LYS A 142 10.31 6.46 -19.21
C LYS A 142 10.75 6.38 -17.75
N LEU A 143 11.88 5.75 -17.46
CA LEU A 143 12.41 5.68 -16.10
C LEU A 143 12.80 7.06 -15.55
N VAL A 144 13.44 7.89 -16.36
CA VAL A 144 13.74 9.30 -16.03
C VAL A 144 12.46 10.09 -15.80
N SER A 145 11.46 9.90 -16.66
CA SER A 145 10.14 10.54 -16.52
C SER A 145 9.45 10.14 -15.21
N ASN A 146 9.45 8.83 -14.89
CA ASN A 146 8.94 8.28 -13.64
C ASN A 146 9.67 8.89 -12.44
N ALA A 147 11.01 8.93 -12.47
CA ALA A 147 11.81 9.55 -11.42
C ALA A 147 11.44 11.03 -11.21
N GLY A 148 11.27 11.79 -12.31
CA GLY A 148 10.82 13.17 -12.25
C GLY A 148 9.42 13.33 -11.66
N LEU A 149 8.48 12.44 -11.99
CA LEU A 149 7.13 12.43 -11.43
C LEU A 149 7.13 12.12 -9.93
N LEU A 150 7.89 11.10 -9.51
CA LEU A 150 8.02 10.69 -8.12
C LEU A 150 8.70 11.78 -7.29
N ALA A 151 9.76 12.41 -7.81
CA ALA A 151 10.44 13.51 -7.14
C ALA A 151 9.50 14.71 -6.90
N ARG A 152 8.71 15.11 -7.91
CA ARG A 152 7.71 16.19 -7.76
C ARG A 152 6.61 15.85 -6.76
N SER A 153 6.29 14.57 -6.59
CA SER A 153 5.25 14.08 -5.67
C SER A 153 5.80 13.58 -4.33
N TRP A 154 7.12 13.70 -4.10
CA TRP A 154 7.81 13.06 -2.98
C TRP A 154 7.22 13.40 -1.61
N GLY A 155 6.82 14.66 -1.39
CA GLY A 155 6.19 15.08 -0.13
C GLY A 155 4.90 14.32 0.18
N ARG A 156 4.07 14.03 -0.83
CA ARG A 156 2.85 13.22 -0.66
C ARG A 156 3.19 11.74 -0.57
N LEU A 157 4.04 11.24 -1.47
CA LEU A 157 4.47 9.84 -1.51
C LEU A 157 5.08 9.41 -0.17
N SER A 158 6.03 10.17 0.38
CA SER A 158 6.67 9.86 1.67
C SER A 158 5.69 9.80 2.85
N GLN A 159 4.66 10.65 2.85
CA GLN A 159 3.58 10.58 3.84
C GLN A 159 2.76 9.30 3.70
N SER A 160 2.39 8.95 2.46
CA SER A 160 1.67 7.71 2.15
C SER A 160 2.46 6.47 2.56
N LEU A 161 3.74 6.40 2.20
CA LEU A 161 4.65 5.31 2.61
C LEU A 161 4.75 5.20 4.14
N SER A 162 4.82 6.33 4.85
CA SER A 162 4.84 6.36 6.32
C SER A 162 3.53 5.87 6.94
N ARG A 163 2.38 6.16 6.32
CA ARG A 163 1.07 5.65 6.77
C ARG A 163 0.93 4.16 6.49
N ILE A 164 1.29 3.71 5.28
CA ILE A 164 1.36 2.28 4.93
C ILE A 164 2.22 1.53 5.94
N HIS A 165 3.44 2.01 6.21
CA HIS A 165 4.36 1.37 7.15
C HIS A 165 3.76 1.21 8.56
N ARG A 166 3.10 2.27 9.07
CA ARG A 166 2.44 2.24 10.39
C ARG A 166 1.22 1.33 10.41
N SER A 167 0.40 1.33 9.36
CA SER A 167 -0.76 0.44 9.24
C SER A 167 -0.33 -1.02 9.22
N LEU A 168 0.73 -1.35 8.46
CA LEU A 168 1.30 -2.71 8.45
C LEU A 168 1.84 -3.11 9.81
N ALA A 169 2.55 -2.22 10.53
CA ALA A 169 3.03 -2.53 11.88
C ALA A 169 1.88 -2.80 12.88
N ARG A 170 0.74 -2.10 12.72
CA ARG A 170 -0.46 -2.37 13.53
C ARG A 170 -1.09 -3.71 13.16
N LEU A 171 -1.17 -4.05 11.88
CA LEU A 171 -1.69 -5.33 11.41
C LEU A 171 -0.81 -6.50 11.88
N GLU A 172 0.51 -6.36 11.81
CA GLU A 172 1.47 -7.33 12.32
C GLU A 172 1.24 -7.59 13.81
N LYS A 173 1.07 -6.54 14.62
CA LYS A 173 0.78 -6.68 16.06
C LYS A 173 -0.60 -7.29 16.36
N SER A 174 -1.64 -6.86 15.64
CA SER A 174 -3.03 -7.21 15.97
C SER A 174 -3.45 -8.57 15.44
N VAL A 175 -2.97 -8.95 14.25
CA VAL A 175 -3.39 -10.17 13.57
C VAL A 175 -2.22 -11.05 13.10
N GLY A 176 -0.95 -10.63 13.27
CA GLY A 176 0.19 -11.45 12.84
C GLY A 176 0.48 -11.39 11.35
N LEU A 177 -0.03 -10.37 10.65
CA LEU A 177 0.26 -10.16 9.23
C LEU A 177 1.74 -9.79 9.03
N ASP A 178 2.48 -10.59 8.27
CA ASP A 178 3.89 -10.32 7.99
C ASP A 178 4.05 -9.07 7.13
N ARG A 179 4.63 -8.01 7.72
CA ARG A 179 4.84 -6.73 7.03
C ARG A 179 5.76 -6.85 5.82
N GLY A 180 6.77 -7.73 5.86
CA GLY A 180 7.69 -7.97 4.76
C GLY A 180 6.99 -8.59 3.55
N LYS A 181 6.18 -9.63 3.78
CA LYS A 181 5.36 -10.26 2.73
C LYS A 181 4.36 -9.28 2.12
N MET A 182 3.67 -8.50 2.95
CA MET A 182 2.71 -7.52 2.45
C MET A 182 3.39 -6.38 1.66
N THR A 183 4.59 -5.95 2.09
CA THR A 183 5.39 -4.97 1.33
C THR A 183 5.84 -5.54 -0.01
N ALA A 184 6.27 -6.80 -0.05
CA ALA A 184 6.66 -7.48 -1.29
C ALA A 184 5.46 -7.69 -2.24
N TRP A 185 4.30 -8.07 -1.70
CA TRP A 185 3.05 -8.20 -2.45
C TRP A 185 2.65 -6.87 -3.10
N LEU A 186 2.64 -5.78 -2.31
CA LEU A 186 2.37 -4.44 -2.84
C LEU A 186 3.39 -4.04 -3.92
N ALA A 187 4.68 -4.26 -3.69
CA ALA A 187 5.72 -3.97 -4.68
C ALA A 187 5.50 -4.74 -5.99
N ALA A 188 5.08 -6.00 -5.92
CA ALA A 188 4.74 -6.79 -7.11
C ALA A 188 3.55 -6.18 -7.87
N ARG A 189 2.48 -5.78 -7.18
CA ARG A 189 1.33 -5.10 -7.81
C ARG A 189 1.73 -3.77 -8.46
N LEU A 190 2.59 -3.00 -7.82
CA LEU A 190 3.08 -1.72 -8.38
C LEU A 190 3.96 -1.92 -9.60
N SER A 191 4.73 -3.00 -9.66
CA SER A 191 5.58 -3.32 -10.81
C SER A 191 4.76 -3.72 -12.05
N GLU A 192 3.52 -4.17 -11.86
CA GLU A 192 2.57 -4.50 -12.94
C GLU A 192 1.80 -3.26 -13.44
N ALA A 193 1.94 -2.11 -12.79
CA ALA A 193 1.27 -0.89 -13.21
C ALA A 193 1.79 -0.41 -14.58
N ALA A 194 0.88 0.03 -15.44
CA ALA A 194 1.19 0.48 -16.80
C ALA A 194 2.00 1.80 -16.82
N SER A 195 1.99 2.56 -15.73
CA SER A 195 2.73 3.81 -15.59
C SER A 195 3.02 4.13 -14.12
N ALA A 196 3.94 5.05 -13.87
CA ALA A 196 4.17 5.57 -12.52
C ALA A 196 2.94 6.32 -11.95
N ALA A 197 2.10 6.93 -12.79
CA ALA A 197 0.86 7.54 -12.32
C ALA A 197 -0.12 6.49 -11.79
N ASP A 198 -0.25 5.36 -12.50
CA ASP A 198 -1.07 4.22 -12.05
C ASP A 198 -0.50 3.60 -10.77
N ALA A 199 0.83 3.48 -10.67
CA ALA A 199 1.49 3.02 -9.46
C ALA A 199 1.23 3.93 -8.25
N LEU A 200 1.23 5.25 -8.44
CA LEU A 200 0.88 6.20 -7.38
C LEU A 200 -0.60 6.06 -6.97
N ALA A 201 -1.51 5.89 -7.92
CA ALA A 201 -2.93 5.66 -7.63
C ALA A 201 -3.15 4.34 -6.86
N LEU A 202 -2.45 3.27 -7.24
CA LEU A 202 -2.45 1.99 -6.52
C LEU A 202 -1.91 2.14 -5.10
N LEU A 203 -0.84 2.92 -4.89
CA LEU A 203 -0.32 3.21 -3.55
C LEU A 203 -1.34 3.95 -2.67
N GLU A 204 -2.05 4.94 -3.23
CA GLU A 204 -3.10 5.67 -2.50
C GLU A 204 -4.28 4.76 -2.14
N ALA A 205 -4.68 3.86 -3.04
CA ALA A 205 -5.73 2.88 -2.78
C ALA A 205 -5.28 1.87 -1.69
N ALA A 206 -4.05 1.36 -1.78
CA ALA A 206 -3.46 0.49 -0.79
C ALA A 206 -3.33 1.17 0.59
N GLU A 207 -2.97 2.45 0.64
CA GLU A 207 -2.94 3.23 1.89
C GLU A 207 -4.31 3.23 2.57
N LYS A 208 -5.37 3.57 1.84
CA LYS A 208 -6.74 3.60 2.37
C LYS A 208 -7.18 2.22 2.86
N LEU A 209 -6.93 1.19 2.05
CA LEU A 209 -7.26 -0.20 2.39
C LEU A 209 -6.57 -0.64 3.69
N LEU A 210 -5.26 -0.44 3.79
CA LEU A 210 -4.47 -0.83 4.96
C LEU A 210 -4.83 -0.02 6.20
N TYR A 211 -5.18 1.25 6.05
CA TYR A 211 -5.69 2.06 7.15
C TYR A 211 -6.98 1.45 7.72
N THR A 212 -7.97 1.17 6.86
CA THR A 212 -9.23 0.53 7.26
C THR A 212 -8.99 -0.84 7.88
N ALA A 213 -8.18 -1.70 7.24
CA ALA A 213 -7.81 -3.00 7.76
C ALA A 213 -7.21 -2.90 9.17
N SER A 214 -6.31 -1.93 9.40
CA SER A 214 -5.67 -1.74 10.71
C SER A 214 -6.66 -1.29 11.79
N ALA A 215 -7.64 -0.46 11.45
CA ALA A 215 -8.68 -0.03 12.37
C ALA A 215 -9.59 -1.20 12.77
N VAL A 216 -10.03 -2.00 11.78
CA VAL A 216 -10.82 -3.23 12.00
C VAL A 216 -10.03 -4.22 12.85
N ALA A 217 -8.73 -4.40 12.57
CA ALA A 217 -7.86 -5.30 13.32
C ALA A 217 -7.74 -4.91 14.80
N SER A 218 -7.47 -3.64 15.08
CA SER A 218 -7.32 -3.14 16.45
C SER A 218 -8.60 -3.34 17.27
N GLU A 219 -9.75 -2.98 16.71
CA GLU A 219 -11.01 -3.18 17.40
C GLU A 219 -11.39 -4.66 17.55
N THR A 220 -11.15 -5.46 16.51
CA THR A 220 -11.40 -6.90 16.57
C THR A 220 -10.59 -7.55 17.69
N ALA A 221 -9.32 -7.19 17.83
CA ALA A 221 -8.47 -7.69 18.91
C ALA A 221 -8.98 -7.30 20.30
N GLU A 222 -9.36 -6.03 20.51
CA GLU A 222 -9.92 -5.54 21.77
C GLU A 222 -11.21 -6.29 22.14
N ARG A 223 -12.17 -6.34 21.21
CA ARG A 223 -13.47 -7.00 21.43
C ARG A 223 -13.34 -8.51 21.62
N LEU A 224 -12.38 -9.15 20.96
CA LEU A 224 -12.17 -10.59 21.11
C LEU A 224 -11.68 -10.94 22.51
N VAL A 225 -10.80 -10.13 23.09
CA VAL A 225 -10.37 -10.29 24.50
C VAL A 225 -11.57 -10.14 25.43
N GLU A 226 -12.33 -9.04 25.31
CA GLU A 226 -13.52 -8.81 26.15
C GLU A 226 -14.55 -9.96 26.04
N ALA A 227 -14.85 -10.41 24.83
CA ALA A 227 -15.81 -11.48 24.58
C ALA A 227 -15.32 -12.81 25.15
N THR A 228 -14.04 -13.14 24.98
CA THR A 228 -13.46 -14.40 25.48
C THR A 228 -13.41 -14.41 27.01
N GLU A 229 -13.09 -13.29 27.65
CA GLU A 229 -13.11 -13.16 29.11
C GLU A 229 -14.54 -13.31 29.66
N ALA A 230 -15.53 -12.64 29.04
CA ALA A 230 -16.93 -12.80 29.41
C ALA A 230 -17.42 -14.25 29.20
N GLN A 231 -16.99 -14.92 28.13
CA GLN A 231 -17.34 -16.31 27.84
C GLN A 231 -16.83 -17.28 28.93
N ARG A 232 -15.73 -16.97 29.62
CA ARG A 232 -15.26 -17.78 30.77
C ARG A 232 -16.26 -17.79 31.93
N ARG A 233 -17.08 -16.75 32.06
CA ARG A 233 -18.16 -16.67 33.08
C ARG A 233 -19.34 -17.58 32.77
N CYS A 234 -19.47 -18.07 31.53
CA CYS A 234 -20.60 -18.90 31.14
C CYS A 234 -20.63 -20.26 31.82
N GLY A 235 -19.48 -20.87 32.15
CA GLY A 235 -19.43 -22.15 32.88
C GLY A 235 -20.43 -23.20 32.35
N ALA A 236 -21.31 -23.69 33.22
CA ALA A 236 -22.37 -24.65 32.87
C ALA A 236 -23.54 -24.06 32.07
N TRP A 237 -23.64 -22.73 31.96
CA TRP A 237 -24.75 -22.01 31.31
C TRP A 237 -24.51 -21.73 29.83
N ARG A 238 -23.54 -22.39 29.18
CA ARG A 238 -23.21 -22.17 27.75
C ARG A 238 -24.42 -22.26 26.80
N ALA A 239 -25.41 -23.09 27.13
CA ALA A 239 -26.62 -23.23 26.31
C ALA A 239 -27.58 -22.02 26.41
N ARG A 240 -27.40 -21.12 27.39
CA ARG A 240 -28.28 -19.96 27.59
C ARG A 240 -27.93 -18.82 26.64
N LEU A 241 -28.95 -18.04 26.29
CA LEU A 241 -28.86 -16.95 25.33
C LEU A 241 -27.66 -15.99 25.52
N PRO A 242 -27.36 -15.46 26.73
CA PRO A 242 -26.22 -14.56 26.91
C PRO A 242 -24.89 -15.18 26.44
N CYS A 243 -24.71 -16.47 26.71
CA CYS A 243 -23.54 -17.22 26.35
C CYS A 243 -23.50 -17.56 24.86
N ARG A 244 -24.65 -17.93 24.27
CA ARG A 244 -24.76 -18.13 22.81
C ARG A 244 -24.47 -16.84 22.03
N LEU A 245 -24.89 -15.68 22.53
CA LEU A 245 -24.56 -14.37 21.92
C LEU A 245 -23.06 -14.06 22.02
N LEU A 246 -22.42 -14.38 23.14
CA LEU A 246 -20.97 -14.25 23.29
C LEU A 246 -20.21 -15.21 22.36
N ASP A 247 -20.65 -16.46 22.26
CA ASP A 247 -20.07 -17.44 21.33
C ASP A 247 -20.20 -16.95 19.88
N ARG A 248 -21.37 -16.44 19.49
CA ARG A 248 -21.61 -15.84 18.17
C ARG A 248 -20.72 -14.63 17.92
N ALA A 249 -20.56 -13.75 18.91
CA ALA A 249 -19.68 -12.59 18.81
C ALA A 249 -18.22 -13.01 18.66
N ALA A 250 -17.74 -13.92 19.51
CA ALA A 250 -16.37 -14.43 19.47
C ALA A 250 -16.06 -15.14 18.13
N ALA A 251 -17.00 -15.95 17.62
CA ALA A 251 -16.87 -16.60 16.32
C ALA A 251 -16.81 -15.57 15.18
N ALA A 252 -17.64 -14.53 15.21
CA ALA A 252 -17.61 -13.46 14.21
C ALA A 252 -16.29 -12.67 14.28
N LEU A 253 -15.79 -12.35 15.47
CA LEU A 253 -14.49 -11.68 15.67
C LEU A 253 -13.32 -12.54 15.19
N ALA A 254 -13.34 -13.84 15.49
CA ALA A 254 -12.33 -14.78 14.99
C ALA A 254 -12.36 -14.87 13.46
N ALA A 255 -13.55 -14.88 12.84
CA ALA A 255 -13.69 -14.83 11.39
C ALA A 255 -13.17 -13.50 10.80
N ALA A 256 -13.48 -12.36 11.42
CA ALA A 256 -12.96 -11.06 11.00
C ALA A 256 -11.43 -11.03 11.02
N ARG A 257 -10.83 -11.55 12.10
CA ARG A 257 -9.37 -11.71 12.22
C ARG A 257 -8.81 -12.62 11.12
N SER A 258 -9.44 -13.76 10.86
CA SER A 258 -8.99 -14.70 9.82
C SER A 258 -9.02 -14.08 8.42
N GLU A 259 -9.99 -13.21 8.10
CA GLU A 259 -10.02 -12.48 6.82
C GLU A 259 -8.84 -11.51 6.70
N LEU A 260 -8.48 -10.83 7.79
CA LEU A 260 -7.35 -9.90 7.83
C LEU A 260 -5.99 -10.62 7.77
N GLU A 261 -5.88 -11.79 8.42
CA GLU A 261 -4.70 -12.66 8.35
C GLU A 261 -4.44 -13.19 6.93
N ALA A 262 -5.48 -13.26 6.10
CA ALA A 262 -5.38 -13.73 4.73
C ALA A 262 -5.07 -12.62 3.71
N LEU A 263 -4.83 -11.38 4.14
CA LEU A 263 -4.55 -10.27 3.22
C LEU A 263 -3.27 -10.48 2.40
N ASP A 264 -2.24 -11.10 2.96
CA ASP A 264 -0.98 -11.39 2.26
C ASP A 264 -1.13 -12.48 1.17
N ARG A 265 -2.28 -13.18 1.15
CA ARG A 265 -2.64 -14.20 0.16
C ARG A 265 -3.58 -13.70 -0.93
N ALA A 266 -4.00 -12.43 -0.87
CA ALA A 266 -4.86 -11.86 -1.89
C ALA A 266 -4.13 -11.83 -3.25
N SER A 267 -4.81 -12.21 -4.32
CA SER A 267 -4.25 -12.18 -5.67
C SER A 267 -4.31 -10.78 -6.30
N SER A 268 -5.21 -9.92 -5.84
CA SER A 268 -5.38 -8.55 -6.35
C SER A 268 -5.79 -7.57 -5.24
N LEU A 269 -5.76 -6.27 -5.56
CA LEU A 269 -6.22 -5.24 -4.63
C LEU A 269 -7.73 -5.34 -4.37
N GLU A 270 -8.51 -5.70 -5.38
CA GLU A 270 -9.96 -5.92 -5.27
C GLU A 270 -10.29 -7.12 -4.35
N GLU A 271 -9.51 -8.19 -4.42
CA GLU A 271 -9.65 -9.32 -3.49
C GLU A 271 -9.31 -8.88 -2.06
N ALA A 272 -8.22 -8.12 -1.88
CA ALA A 272 -7.84 -7.58 -0.57
C ALA A 272 -8.94 -6.65 -0.01
N GLU A 273 -9.55 -5.80 -0.85
CA GLU A 273 -10.71 -4.98 -0.50
C GLU A 273 -11.94 -5.81 -0.13
N ALA A 274 -12.22 -6.88 -0.86
CA ALA A 274 -13.32 -7.79 -0.54
C ALA A 274 -13.11 -8.46 0.83
N ARG A 275 -11.88 -8.86 1.15
CA ARG A 275 -11.53 -9.42 2.47
C ARG A 275 -11.68 -8.41 3.60
N VAL A 276 -11.23 -7.17 3.42
CA VAL A 276 -11.43 -6.11 4.43
C VAL A 276 -12.92 -5.83 4.63
N ARG A 277 -13.72 -5.73 3.56
CA ARG A 277 -15.18 -5.57 3.66
C ARG A 277 -15.86 -6.74 4.36
N ALA A 278 -15.39 -7.97 4.11
CA ALA A 278 -15.86 -9.15 4.83
C ALA A 278 -15.52 -9.05 6.33
N ALA A 279 -14.29 -8.68 6.68
CA ALA A 279 -13.89 -8.45 8.06
C ALA A 279 -14.74 -7.37 8.76
N GLU A 280 -15.02 -6.25 8.08
CA GLU A 280 -15.93 -5.20 8.59
C GLU A 280 -17.35 -5.71 8.81
N ALA A 281 -17.89 -6.52 7.90
CA ALA A 281 -19.20 -7.15 8.07
C ALA A 281 -19.23 -8.05 9.30
N ARG A 282 -18.20 -8.89 9.48
CA ARG A 282 -18.06 -9.77 10.65
C ARG A 282 -17.92 -8.98 11.96
N LEU A 283 -17.15 -7.89 11.97
CA LEU A 283 -17.04 -7.00 13.12
C LEU A 283 -18.39 -6.35 13.46
N ARG A 284 -19.18 -5.93 12.44
CA ARG A 284 -20.53 -5.43 12.65
C ARG A 284 -21.47 -6.49 13.24
N ASP A 285 -21.38 -7.73 12.80
CA ASP A 285 -22.15 -8.85 13.36
C ASP A 285 -21.82 -9.11 14.83
N ALA A 286 -20.53 -9.06 15.17
CA ALA A 286 -20.08 -9.16 16.55
C ALA A 286 -20.61 -8.00 17.39
N ARG A 287 -20.48 -6.76 16.92
CA ARG A 287 -21.03 -5.56 17.60
C ARG A 287 -22.53 -5.69 17.86
N ARG A 288 -23.31 -6.17 16.89
CA ARG A 288 -24.76 -6.40 17.06
C ARG A 288 -25.04 -7.39 18.20
N SER A 289 -24.28 -8.49 18.25
CA SER A 289 -24.44 -9.51 19.30
C SER A 289 -24.07 -8.98 20.69
N LEU A 290 -22.98 -8.20 20.79
CA LEU A 290 -22.55 -7.58 22.05
C LEU A 290 -23.50 -6.47 22.53
N GLU A 291 -24.01 -5.65 21.62
CA GLU A 291 -24.99 -4.62 21.91
C GLU A 291 -26.34 -5.24 22.35
N ALA A 292 -26.75 -6.34 21.73
CA ALA A 292 -27.91 -7.09 22.19
C ALA A 292 -27.76 -7.62 23.61
N LEU A 293 -26.58 -8.11 23.99
CA LEU A 293 -26.31 -8.53 25.37
C LEU A 293 -26.53 -7.37 26.36
N ARG A 294 -26.03 -6.17 26.02
CA ARG A 294 -26.22 -4.95 26.83
C ARG A 294 -27.69 -4.53 26.92
N ARG A 295 -28.44 -4.63 25.82
CA ARG A 295 -29.87 -4.33 25.79
C ARG A 295 -30.68 -5.31 26.63
N LEU A 296 -30.37 -6.61 26.55
CA LEU A 296 -30.98 -7.63 27.39
C LEU A 296 -30.69 -7.36 28.86
N TYR A 297 -29.43 -7.08 29.21
CA TYR A 297 -29.05 -6.70 30.56
C TYR A 297 -29.89 -5.51 31.06
N LYS A 298 -30.02 -4.45 30.25
CA LYS A 298 -30.84 -3.29 30.60
C LYS A 298 -32.32 -3.64 30.76
N ALA A 299 -32.88 -4.47 29.88
CA ALA A 299 -34.28 -4.87 29.94
C ALA A 299 -34.59 -5.69 31.21
N PHE A 300 -33.68 -6.56 31.63
CA PHE A 300 -33.86 -7.40 32.82
C PHE A 300 -33.52 -6.71 34.14
N THR A 301 -32.55 -5.79 34.15
CA THR A 301 -32.08 -5.16 35.40
C THR A 301 -32.54 -3.72 35.59
N GLY A 302 -33.05 -3.07 34.54
CA GLY A 302 -33.33 -1.63 34.52
C GLY A 302 -32.08 -0.74 34.55
N ARG A 303 -30.87 -1.31 34.61
CA ARG A 303 -29.60 -0.57 34.72
C ARG A 303 -28.91 -0.47 33.36
N PRO A 304 -28.20 0.63 33.08
CA PRO A 304 -27.35 0.69 31.89
C PRO A 304 -26.20 -0.31 31.99
N GLY A 305 -25.80 -0.89 30.86
CA GLY A 305 -24.74 -1.89 30.77
C GLY A 305 -23.35 -1.25 30.60
N ASP A 306 -23.03 -0.27 31.45
CA ASP A 306 -21.84 0.59 31.27
C ASP A 306 -20.52 -0.07 31.77
N GLY A 307 -20.59 -1.30 32.27
CA GLY A 307 -19.43 -2.10 32.69
C GLY A 307 -18.86 -2.98 31.57
N GLY A 308 -17.73 -3.62 31.84
CA GLY A 308 -17.17 -4.66 30.98
C GLY A 308 -18.15 -5.82 30.78
N LEU A 309 -18.04 -6.54 29.65
CA LEU A 309 -18.98 -7.61 29.29
C LEU A 309 -19.09 -8.69 30.37
N GLU A 310 -18.01 -9.02 31.07
CA GLU A 310 -18.02 -10.00 32.15
C GLU A 310 -18.98 -9.64 33.30
N ALA A 311 -19.12 -8.35 33.62
CA ALA A 311 -19.99 -7.88 34.68
C ALA A 311 -21.49 -7.97 34.31
N LEU A 312 -21.79 -8.17 33.02
CA LEU A 312 -23.16 -8.29 32.53
C LEU A 312 -23.66 -9.75 32.53
N VAL A 313 -22.75 -10.72 32.32
CA VAL A 313 -23.13 -12.11 32.07
C VAL A 313 -23.80 -12.75 33.28
N GLU A 314 -23.15 -12.72 34.44
CA GLU A 314 -23.63 -13.43 35.63
C GLU A 314 -24.95 -12.85 36.18
N PRO A 315 -25.12 -11.52 36.32
CA PRO A 315 -26.42 -10.97 36.73
C PRO A 315 -27.53 -11.24 35.71
N LEU A 316 -27.21 -11.22 34.40
CA LEU A 316 -28.20 -11.52 33.37
C LEU A 316 -28.64 -12.99 33.44
N LEU A 317 -27.73 -13.93 33.64
CA LEU A 317 -28.06 -15.34 33.86
C LEU A 317 -28.94 -15.53 35.10
N GLU A 318 -28.63 -14.84 36.20
CA GLU A 318 -29.44 -14.85 37.41
C GLU A 318 -30.85 -14.29 37.16
N GLN A 319 -30.98 -13.22 36.38
CA GLN A 319 -32.29 -12.66 36.02
C GLN A 319 -33.09 -13.60 35.12
N LEU A 320 -32.46 -14.21 34.10
CA LEU A 320 -33.12 -15.21 33.26
C LEU A 320 -33.63 -16.40 34.07
N HIS A 321 -32.86 -16.83 35.08
CA HIS A 321 -33.29 -17.87 36.01
C HIS A 321 -34.45 -17.41 36.90
N ARG A 322 -34.36 -16.23 37.52
CA ARG A 322 -35.43 -15.64 38.37
C ARG A 322 -36.75 -15.46 37.63
N HIS A 323 -36.70 -15.06 36.37
CA HIS A 323 -37.88 -14.88 35.53
C HIS A 323 -38.37 -16.18 34.86
N ALA A 324 -37.73 -17.31 35.16
CA ALA A 324 -38.03 -18.62 34.59
C ALA A 324 -38.14 -18.59 33.04
N VAL A 325 -37.19 -17.89 32.39
CA VAL A 325 -37.21 -17.73 30.94
C VAL A 325 -36.98 -19.07 30.25
N THR A 326 -37.96 -19.47 29.42
CA THR A 326 -37.94 -20.77 28.73
C THR A 326 -37.03 -20.74 27.51
N MET A 327 -36.72 -21.91 26.94
CA MET A 327 -35.91 -22.00 25.73
C MET A 327 -36.59 -21.34 24.53
N GLU A 328 -37.92 -21.45 24.41
CA GLU A 328 -38.68 -20.75 23.36
C GLU A 328 -38.65 -19.23 23.54
N GLU A 329 -38.70 -18.73 24.78
CA GLU A 329 -38.55 -17.30 25.06
C GLU A 329 -37.14 -16.82 24.69
N GLU A 330 -36.11 -17.59 25.00
CA GLU A 330 -34.75 -17.28 24.55
C GLU A 330 -34.61 -17.28 23.02
N GLN A 331 -35.28 -18.19 22.31
CA GLN A 331 -35.29 -18.19 20.84
C GLN A 331 -35.96 -16.93 20.28
N VAL A 332 -37.04 -16.45 20.90
CA VAL A 332 -37.67 -15.18 20.50
C VAL A 332 -36.74 -14.00 20.78
N LEU A 333 -36.07 -13.98 21.93
CA LEU A 333 -35.07 -12.95 22.23
C LEU A 333 -33.91 -12.97 21.23
N GLU A 334 -33.48 -14.14 20.77
CA GLU A 334 -32.49 -14.29 19.71
C GLU A 334 -32.97 -13.70 18.38
N ILE A 335 -34.23 -13.92 17.99
CA ILE A 335 -34.83 -13.30 16.81
C ILE A 335 -34.88 -11.77 16.95
N LEU A 336 -35.19 -11.27 18.14
CA LEU A 336 -35.16 -9.82 18.44
C LEU A 336 -33.78 -9.21 18.28
N VAL A 337 -32.71 -9.95 18.60
CA VAL A 337 -31.34 -9.49 18.37
C VAL A 337 -31.09 -9.26 16.88
N ASP A 338 -31.56 -10.15 16.03
CA ASP A 338 -31.31 -10.09 14.60
C ASP A 338 -32.17 -9.05 13.87
N ARG A 339 -33.44 -8.91 14.29
CA ARG A 339 -34.44 -8.09 13.57
C ARG A 339 -34.75 -6.76 14.26
N GLY A 340 -34.43 -6.59 15.53
CA GLY A 340 -34.76 -5.41 16.34
C GLY A 340 -36.23 -5.33 16.76
N THR A 341 -37.14 -5.99 16.03
CA THR A 341 -38.56 -6.15 16.37
C THR A 341 -38.98 -7.59 16.13
N VAL A 342 -40.06 -7.99 16.79
CA VAL A 342 -40.72 -9.28 16.54
C VAL A 342 -42.13 -9.01 16.09
N ASP A 343 -42.46 -9.51 14.91
CA ASP A 343 -43.84 -9.63 14.47
C ASP A 343 -44.44 -10.93 15.01
N VAL A 344 -45.45 -10.79 15.85
CA VAL A 344 -46.09 -11.94 16.51
C VAL A 344 -46.86 -12.80 15.52
N MET A 345 -47.41 -12.22 14.45
CA MET A 345 -48.15 -12.94 13.43
C MET A 345 -47.21 -13.76 12.54
N GLU A 346 -46.11 -13.15 12.08
CA GLU A 346 -45.07 -13.87 11.32
C GLU A 346 -44.48 -15.04 12.13
N LEU A 347 -44.25 -14.83 13.44
CA LEU A 347 -43.82 -15.90 14.34
C LEU A 347 -44.89 -16.98 14.50
N HIS A 348 -46.18 -16.63 14.49
CA HIS A 348 -47.25 -17.60 14.65
C HIS A 348 -47.36 -18.53 13.43
N GLU A 349 -47.26 -17.97 12.22
CA GLU A 349 -47.28 -18.70 10.96
C GLU A 349 -46.10 -19.66 10.85
N SER A 350 -44.91 -19.23 11.27
CA SER A 350 -43.70 -20.06 11.24
C SER A 350 -43.65 -21.09 12.38
N ASN A 351 -43.97 -20.69 13.61
CA ASN A 351 -43.97 -21.58 14.78
C ASN A 351 -44.89 -21.06 15.90
N PRO A 352 -46.09 -21.66 16.08
CA PRO A 352 -47.06 -21.23 17.09
C PRO A 352 -46.56 -21.25 18.55
N ARG A 353 -45.51 -22.02 18.86
CA ARG A 353 -44.90 -22.02 20.20
C ARG A 353 -44.11 -20.73 20.45
N LEU A 354 -43.44 -20.21 19.41
CA LEU A 354 -42.67 -18.97 19.48
C LEU A 354 -43.59 -17.75 19.61
N SER A 355 -44.75 -17.72 18.96
CA SER A 355 -45.68 -16.59 19.13
C SER A 355 -46.21 -16.48 20.56
N ARG A 356 -46.51 -17.62 21.21
CA ARG A 356 -46.87 -17.63 22.65
C ARG A 356 -45.73 -17.16 23.54
N ALA A 357 -44.50 -17.57 23.25
CA ALA A 357 -43.32 -17.10 23.98
C ALA A 357 -43.07 -15.60 23.78
N ALA A 358 -43.25 -15.10 22.56
CA ALA A 358 -43.18 -13.68 22.25
C ALA A 358 -44.19 -12.89 23.07
N LEU A 359 -45.47 -13.27 23.03
CA LEU A 359 -46.52 -12.61 23.82
C LEU A 359 -46.16 -12.51 25.31
N ARG A 360 -45.62 -13.58 25.92
CA ARG A 360 -45.17 -13.54 27.32
C ARG A 360 -44.05 -12.52 27.56
N LEU A 361 -43.07 -12.45 26.65
CA LEU A 361 -41.99 -11.46 26.73
C LEU A 361 -42.50 -10.01 26.53
N CYS A 362 -43.47 -9.80 25.64
CA CYS A 362 -44.10 -8.50 25.43
C CYS A 362 -44.87 -8.05 26.68
N THR A 363 -45.67 -8.95 27.28
CA THR A 363 -46.43 -8.64 28.50
C THR A 363 -45.51 -8.31 29.68
N ARG A 364 -44.35 -8.96 29.77
CA ARG A 364 -43.30 -8.65 30.76
C ARG A 364 -42.50 -7.38 30.44
N ARG A 365 -42.77 -6.71 29.31
CA ARG A 365 -42.04 -5.54 28.80
C ARG A 365 -40.54 -5.78 28.56
N ILE A 366 -40.16 -7.04 28.30
CA ILE A 366 -38.79 -7.43 27.97
C ILE A 366 -38.53 -7.23 26.46
N ALA A 367 -39.56 -7.45 25.64
CA ALA A 367 -39.52 -7.35 24.19
C ALA A 367 -40.47 -6.26 23.66
N HIS A 368 -40.08 -5.59 22.58
CA HIS A 368 -40.98 -4.77 21.78
C HIS A 368 -41.55 -5.60 20.63
N CYS A 369 -42.87 -5.69 20.57
CA CYS A 369 -43.58 -6.59 19.66
C CYS A 369 -44.54 -5.79 18.79
N THR A 370 -44.59 -6.14 17.51
CA THR A 370 -45.53 -5.60 16.53
C THR A 370 -46.50 -6.69 16.08
N VAL A 371 -47.65 -6.27 15.57
CA VAL A 371 -48.65 -7.14 14.96
C VAL A 371 -48.96 -6.51 13.61
N SER A 372 -48.39 -7.05 12.53
CA SER A 372 -48.86 -6.75 11.18
C SER A 372 -50.02 -7.69 10.84
N LEU A 373 -51.07 -7.13 10.26
CA LEU A 373 -52.30 -7.83 9.85
C LEU A 373 -52.28 -8.17 8.37
#